data_AF-A0A1I7I1N8-F1
#
_entry.id   AF-A0A1I7I1N8-F1
#
_cell.length_a   1.000
_cell.length_b   1.000
_cell.length_c   1.000
_cell.angle_alpha   90.00
_cell.angle_beta   90.00
_cell.angle_gamma   90.00
#
_symmetry.space_group_name_H-M   'P 1'
#
loop_
_entity.id
_entity.type
_entity.pdbx_description
1 polymer ?
#
loop_
_entity_poly.entity_id
_entity_poly.type
_entity_poly.pdbx_seq_one_letter_code
_entity_poly.pdbx_strand_id
1 'polypeptide(L)'
;MQSDNLIRISAAGAGKTYTICHEAIETAQSKNSIIITYTNRGIESIRNELRKANSGVMPICVETLSWYAFILREMIKPYQSIIYDINQLQGLNFQLMHERNYNKKTDPSRYIDSIGNVRAEEASSLAIVLNERSGGAVMSRIERIYSHIYIDEVQDMAGYDLDVIKLLMDSNVPVTIVGDGKQATFQTHYSRRNKNKSGEKFWEFFDHAKNDGLCRIEKNLCSRRFNKQICNFANKIYPNENNISTCMTETTGHDGVFLILEQDVERYCSTFHPTILRYNNRTDTRGYDSYNFGECKGMTFDRILIFPNKQLSEFIMKGSKLNSPMKYYVAVTRAKYSVAIVINGNGNFESGEKIKIDDGNMTVYRIC
;
A
#
# COMPACT_ATOMS: atom_id res chain seq x y z
N MET A 1 -22.40 22.94 0.76
CA MET A 1 -21.61 22.72 -0.47
C MET A 1 -21.01 21.33 -0.38
N GLN A 2 -20.91 20.61 -1.49
CA GLN A 2 -20.30 19.29 -1.49
C GLN A 2 -18.78 19.46 -1.35
N SER A 3 -18.13 18.75 -0.43
CA SER A 3 -16.69 18.83 -0.24
C SER A 3 -15.93 18.42 -1.51
N ASP A 4 -14.84 19.13 -1.82
CA ASP A 4 -13.92 18.84 -2.92
C ASP A 4 -12.94 17.70 -2.58
N ASN A 5 -12.95 17.21 -1.33
CA ASN A 5 -12.16 16.07 -0.94
C ASN A 5 -12.73 14.75 -1.49
N LEU A 6 -11.83 13.90 -1.97
CA LEU A 6 -12.19 12.64 -2.62
C LEU A 6 -11.36 11.48 -2.08
N ILE A 7 -12.02 10.40 -1.68
CA ILE A 7 -11.40 9.13 -1.28
C ILE A 7 -11.72 8.09 -2.35
N ARG A 8 -10.71 7.53 -3.01
CA ARG A 8 -10.85 6.44 -3.98
C ARG A 8 -10.35 5.11 -3.42
N ILE A 9 -11.29 4.23 -3.13
CA ILE A 9 -11.00 2.84 -2.75
C ILE A 9 -10.84 2.04 -4.03
N SER A 10 -9.64 1.52 -4.29
CA SER A 10 -9.35 0.86 -5.57
C SER A 10 -8.80 -0.56 -5.40
N ALA A 11 -9.07 -1.43 -6.36
CA ALA A 11 -8.49 -2.77 -6.39
C ALA A 11 -6.96 -2.74 -6.60
N ALA A 12 -6.31 -3.84 -6.22
CA ALA A 12 -4.92 -4.09 -6.61
C ALA A 12 -4.82 -4.10 -8.14
N GLY A 13 -3.96 -3.25 -8.70
CA GLY A 13 -3.79 -3.17 -10.16
C GLY A 13 -4.85 -2.33 -10.89
N ALA A 14 -5.69 -1.57 -10.19
CA ALA A 14 -6.69 -0.69 -10.81
C ALA A 14 -6.12 0.58 -11.48
N GLY A 15 -4.82 0.87 -11.29
CA GLY A 15 -4.17 2.07 -11.85
C GLY A 15 -4.25 3.32 -10.98
N LYS A 16 -4.33 3.18 -9.64
CA LYS A 16 -4.36 4.30 -8.67
C LYS A 16 -3.32 5.38 -8.98
N THR A 17 -2.04 4.98 -9.01
CA THR A 17 -0.91 5.88 -9.23
C THR A 17 -0.96 6.53 -10.63
N TYR A 18 -1.37 5.77 -11.65
CA TYR A 18 -1.61 6.33 -13.00
C TYR A 18 -2.62 7.47 -12.94
N THR A 19 -3.79 7.23 -12.34
CA THR A 19 -4.88 8.22 -12.28
C THR A 19 -4.45 9.50 -11.57
N ILE A 20 -3.88 9.40 -10.36
CA ILE A 20 -3.48 10.60 -9.60
C ILE A 20 -2.33 11.36 -10.28
N CYS A 21 -1.44 10.69 -11.02
CA CYS A 21 -0.36 11.38 -11.75
C CYS A 21 -0.91 12.25 -12.88
N HIS A 22 -1.88 11.73 -13.64
CA HIS A 22 -2.50 12.49 -14.73
C HIS A 22 -3.33 13.66 -14.18
N GLU A 23 -4.13 13.41 -13.15
CA GLU A 23 -4.92 14.46 -12.50
C GLU A 23 -4.03 15.54 -11.85
N ALA A 24 -2.92 15.16 -11.22
CA ALA A 24 -1.99 16.12 -10.63
C ALA A 24 -1.39 17.07 -11.67
N ILE A 25 -1.09 16.57 -12.88
CA ILE A 25 -0.60 17.39 -13.99
C ILE A 25 -1.70 18.35 -14.48
N GLU A 26 -2.93 17.87 -14.63
CA GLU A 26 -4.07 18.66 -15.11
C GLU A 26 -4.53 19.74 -14.12
N THR A 27 -4.47 19.44 -12.82
CA THR A 27 -4.88 20.34 -11.74
C THR A 27 -3.82 21.36 -11.34
N ALA A 28 -2.57 21.15 -11.73
CA ALA A 28 -1.51 22.09 -11.47
C ALA A 28 -1.69 23.34 -12.36
N GLN A 29 -2.38 24.34 -11.81
CA GLN A 29 -2.67 25.62 -12.46
C GLN A 29 -1.67 26.69 -12.01
N SER A 30 -2.12 27.66 -11.19
CA SER A 30 -1.31 28.77 -10.66
C SER A 30 -0.46 28.39 -9.45
N LYS A 31 -0.77 27.25 -8.82
CA LYS A 31 -0.03 26.63 -7.71
C LYS A 31 0.39 25.22 -8.11
N ASN A 32 1.39 24.68 -7.42
CA ASN A 32 1.84 23.32 -7.65
C ASN A 32 0.85 22.32 -7.07
N SER A 33 0.73 21.15 -7.68
CA SER A 33 0.10 19.99 -7.05
C SER A 33 1.17 19.16 -6.33
N ILE A 34 0.79 18.42 -5.29
CA ILE A 34 1.71 17.50 -4.60
C ILE A 34 1.15 16.09 -4.52
N ILE A 35 1.99 15.09 -4.80
CA ILE A 35 1.70 13.68 -4.60
C ILE A 35 2.55 13.15 -3.44
N ILE A 36 1.88 12.61 -2.43
CA ILE A 36 2.48 12.09 -1.21
C ILE A 36 2.27 10.58 -1.15
N THR A 37 3.30 9.82 -0.79
CA THR A 37 3.18 8.37 -0.55
C THR A 37 4.03 7.95 0.64
N TYR A 38 3.81 6.77 1.19
CA TYR A 38 4.50 6.34 2.41
C TYR A 38 5.95 5.87 2.17
N THR A 39 6.24 5.22 1.03
CA THR A 39 7.52 4.51 0.81
C THR A 39 8.39 5.15 -0.27
N ASN A 40 9.72 4.99 -0.15
CA ASN A 40 10.67 5.44 -1.18
C ASN A 40 10.43 4.74 -2.54
N ARG A 41 10.04 3.46 -2.54
CA ARG A 41 9.64 2.75 -3.76
C ARG A 41 8.39 3.36 -4.39
N GLY A 42 7.43 3.80 -3.57
CA GLY A 42 6.27 4.57 -4.03
C GLY A 42 6.70 5.85 -4.75
N ILE A 43 7.67 6.58 -4.20
CA ILE A 43 8.22 7.80 -4.83
C ILE A 43 8.80 7.50 -6.20
N GLU A 44 9.61 6.45 -6.31
CA GLU A 44 10.19 6.05 -7.61
C GLU A 44 9.09 5.66 -8.61
N SER A 45 8.06 4.93 -8.17
CA SER A 45 6.93 4.55 -9.00
C SER A 45 6.16 5.79 -9.51
N ILE A 46 5.84 6.73 -8.62
CA ILE A 46 5.15 7.99 -8.96
C ILE A 46 6.01 8.80 -9.94
N ARG A 47 7.31 8.97 -9.67
CA ARG A 47 8.22 9.72 -10.55
C ARG A 47 8.30 9.12 -11.94
N ASN A 48 8.35 7.80 -12.04
CA ASN A 48 8.38 7.11 -13.33
C ASN A 48 7.05 7.29 -14.08
N GLU A 49 5.92 7.25 -13.37
CA GLU A 49 4.60 7.45 -13.96
C GLU A 49 4.38 8.91 -14.41
N LEU A 50 4.77 9.89 -13.60
CA LEU A 50 4.75 11.31 -13.97
C LEU A 50 5.58 11.59 -15.23
N ARG A 51 6.77 10.99 -15.34
CA ARG A 51 7.57 11.09 -16.57
C ARG A 51 6.84 10.50 -17.76
N LYS A 52 6.25 9.30 -17.64
CA LYS A 52 5.49 8.67 -18.73
C LYS A 52 4.30 9.54 -19.16
N ALA A 53 3.55 10.07 -18.20
CA ALA A 53 2.40 10.95 -18.45
C ALA A 53 2.81 12.26 -19.12
N ASN A 54 4.06 12.70 -18.94
CA ASN A 54 4.58 13.96 -19.45
C ASN A 54 5.74 13.76 -20.45
N SER A 55 5.55 12.86 -21.42
CA SER A 55 6.46 12.66 -22.56
C SER A 55 7.94 12.39 -22.18
N GLY A 56 8.16 11.67 -21.08
CA GLY A 56 9.47 11.32 -20.55
C GLY A 56 10.09 12.35 -19.59
N VAL A 57 9.49 13.53 -19.43
CA VAL A 57 10.05 14.65 -18.66
C VAL A 57 9.31 14.81 -17.33
N MET A 58 10.02 15.15 -16.25
CA MET A 58 9.37 15.42 -14.96
C MET A 58 8.57 16.74 -15.03
N PRO A 59 7.25 16.74 -14.76
CA PRO A 59 6.49 17.98 -14.69
C PRO A 59 6.96 18.83 -13.50
N ILE A 60 7.35 20.09 -13.77
CA ILE A 60 7.85 21.02 -12.75
C ILE A 60 6.75 21.42 -11.76
N CYS A 61 5.51 21.40 -12.21
CA CYS A 61 4.32 21.82 -11.47
C CYS A 61 3.77 20.74 -10.52
N VAL A 62 4.32 19.53 -10.54
CA VAL A 62 3.91 18.43 -9.64
C VAL A 62 5.08 18.02 -8.75
N GLU A 63 4.90 18.22 -7.46
CA GLU A 63 5.85 17.80 -6.45
C GLU A 63 5.58 16.38 -5.96
N THR A 64 6.63 15.66 -5.55
CA THR A 64 6.50 14.29 -5.04
C THR A 64 7.36 14.09 -3.79
N LEU A 65 6.73 13.73 -2.67
CA LEU A 65 7.39 13.54 -1.37
C LEU A 65 6.92 12.28 -0.66
N SER A 66 7.80 11.70 0.15
CA SER A 66 7.35 10.70 1.11
C SER A 66 6.55 11.38 2.23
N TRP A 67 5.69 10.63 2.91
CA TRP A 67 4.85 11.12 4.00
C TRP A 67 5.66 11.86 5.07
N TYR A 68 6.73 11.24 5.55
CA TYR A 68 7.59 11.87 6.56
C TYR A 68 8.39 13.05 6.02
N ALA A 69 8.79 13.04 4.74
CA ALA A 69 9.45 14.19 4.13
C ALA A 69 8.50 15.38 4.00
N PHE A 70 7.24 15.14 3.62
CA PHE A 70 6.19 16.16 3.59
C PHE A 70 5.98 16.76 4.99
N ILE A 71 5.77 15.91 6.00
CA ILE A 71 5.61 16.38 7.38
C ILE A 71 6.80 17.20 7.85
N LEU A 72 8.02 16.69 7.66
CA LEU A 72 9.23 17.38 8.12
C LEU A 72 9.39 18.74 7.42
N ARG A 73 9.23 18.76 6.09
CA ARG A 73 9.53 19.93 5.25
C ARG A 73 8.43 20.98 5.31
N GLU A 74 7.17 20.58 5.24
CA GLU A 74 6.03 21.50 5.15
C GLU A 74 5.46 21.86 6.51
N MET A 75 5.46 20.91 7.46
CA MET A 75 4.72 21.07 8.71
C MET A 75 5.60 21.35 9.93
N ILE A 76 6.84 20.84 9.93
CA ILE A 76 7.73 20.93 11.10
C ILE A 76 8.78 22.03 10.94
N LYS A 77 9.70 21.90 9.97
CA LYS A 77 10.88 22.77 9.86
C LYS A 77 10.55 24.27 9.78
N PRO A 78 9.52 24.73 9.03
CA PRO A 78 9.20 26.15 8.96
C PRO A 78 8.69 26.73 10.29
N TYR A 79 8.23 25.87 11.20
CA TYR A 79 7.61 26.25 12.47
C TYR A 79 8.41 25.77 13.69
N GLN A 80 9.65 25.31 13.47
CA GLN A 80 10.48 24.72 14.52
C GLN A 80 10.71 25.68 15.71
N SER A 81 10.80 26.99 15.44
CA SER A 81 11.06 28.04 16.43
C SER A 81 9.97 28.20 17.49
N ILE A 82 8.82 27.54 17.33
CA ILE A 82 7.74 27.53 18.33
C ILE A 82 8.11 26.65 19.54
N ILE A 83 8.96 25.64 19.34
CA ILE A 83 9.32 24.65 20.37
C ILE A 83 10.84 24.56 20.55
N TYR A 84 11.60 24.78 19.49
CA TYR A 84 13.04 24.53 19.39
C TYR A 84 13.79 25.78 18.93
N ASP A 85 15.11 25.78 19.06
CA ASP A 85 15.93 26.84 18.49
C ASP A 85 16.12 26.67 16.97
N ILE A 86 16.53 27.76 16.30
CA ILE A 86 16.83 27.75 14.86
C ILE A 86 17.92 26.72 14.59
N ASN A 87 17.71 25.88 13.56
CA ASN A 87 18.62 24.81 13.14
C ASN A 87 18.85 23.69 14.18
N GLN A 88 18.03 23.61 15.24
CA GLN A 88 18.06 22.47 16.14
C GLN A 88 17.54 21.19 15.47
N LEU A 89 16.59 21.31 14.52
CA LEU A 89 16.02 20.16 13.82
C LEU A 89 16.85 19.77 12.58
N GLN A 90 17.48 18.61 12.63
CA GLN A 90 18.36 18.11 11.57
C GLN A 90 17.59 17.31 10.50
N GLY A 91 17.03 16.17 10.91
CA GLY A 91 16.38 15.21 10.00
C GLY A 91 15.31 14.36 10.68
N LEU A 92 15.18 13.11 10.22
CA LEU A 92 14.26 12.10 10.75
C LEU A 92 15.07 10.91 11.27
N ASN A 93 14.69 10.42 12.44
CA ASN A 93 15.22 9.20 13.02
C ASN A 93 14.16 8.09 12.98
N PHE A 94 14.43 7.08 12.13
CA PHE A 94 13.59 5.88 11.98
C PHE A 94 14.07 4.71 12.87
N GLN A 95 15.26 4.79 13.48
CA GLN A 95 15.82 3.71 14.30
C GLN A 95 15.04 3.53 15.60
N LEU A 96 14.53 4.64 16.15
CA LEU A 96 13.72 4.65 17.37
C LEU A 96 12.26 4.26 17.12
N MET A 97 11.91 3.85 15.89
CA MET A 97 10.57 3.35 15.63
C MET A 97 10.28 2.15 16.53
N HIS A 98 9.12 2.17 17.19
CA HIS A 98 8.66 1.12 18.11
C HIS A 98 9.33 1.13 19.49
N GLU A 99 10.23 2.07 19.75
CA GLU A 99 10.71 2.29 21.11
C GLU A 99 9.63 2.95 21.96
N ARG A 100 9.57 2.59 23.24
CA ARG A 100 8.60 3.20 24.14
C ARG A 100 9.10 4.57 24.57
N ASN A 101 8.41 5.60 24.09
CA ASN A 101 8.60 6.96 24.56
C ASN A 101 7.58 7.34 25.66
N TYR A 102 8.06 7.55 26.88
CA TYR A 102 7.24 7.94 28.03
C TYR A 102 7.14 9.45 28.25
N ASN A 103 7.86 10.25 27.46
CA ASN A 103 7.89 11.70 27.63
C ASN A 103 6.51 12.30 27.31
N LYS A 104 6.10 13.31 28.08
CA LYS A 104 4.79 13.95 27.89
C LYS A 104 4.76 14.77 26.60
N LYS A 105 3.59 15.01 26.01
CA LYS A 105 3.45 15.89 24.82
C LYS A 105 3.93 17.33 25.07
N THR A 106 3.92 17.77 26.32
CA THR A 106 4.41 19.10 26.71
C THR A 106 5.92 19.18 26.75
N ASP A 107 6.62 18.04 26.75
CA ASP A 107 8.08 17.95 26.83
C ASP A 107 8.69 17.94 25.42
N PRO A 108 9.47 18.97 25.03
CA PRO A 108 10.13 19.02 23.72
C PRO A 108 11.04 17.82 23.43
N SER A 109 11.64 17.21 24.45
CA SER A 109 12.53 16.04 24.28
C SER A 109 11.78 14.78 23.82
N ARG A 110 10.43 14.79 23.87
CA ARG A 110 9.60 13.73 23.30
C ARG A 110 9.87 13.55 21.82
N TYR A 111 9.98 14.63 21.06
CA TYR A 111 9.89 14.56 19.60
C TYR A 111 11.22 14.43 18.87
N ILE A 112 12.35 14.70 19.52
CA ILE A 112 13.68 14.65 18.92
C ILE A 112 14.62 13.73 19.67
N ASP A 113 15.63 13.20 18.98
CA ASP A 113 16.76 12.52 19.60
C ASP A 113 17.83 13.53 20.09
N SER A 114 18.91 13.02 20.68
CA SER A 114 19.99 13.83 21.26
C SER A 114 20.77 14.67 20.24
N ILE A 115 20.66 14.38 18.94
CA ILE A 115 21.32 15.10 17.86
C ILE A 115 20.34 15.96 17.04
N GLY A 116 19.08 16.07 17.50
CA GLY A 116 18.09 16.94 16.88
C GLY A 116 17.34 16.33 15.69
N ASN A 117 17.41 15.02 15.46
CA ASN A 117 16.53 14.38 14.49
C ASN A 117 15.15 14.14 15.09
N VAL A 118 14.11 14.44 14.32
CA VAL A 118 12.72 14.15 14.69
C VAL A 118 12.50 12.65 14.70
N ARG A 119 11.99 12.10 15.81
CA ARG A 119 11.55 10.70 15.89
C ARG A 119 10.41 10.48 14.90
N ALA A 120 10.59 9.58 13.94
CA ALA A 120 9.61 9.36 12.88
C ALA A 120 8.20 9.01 13.43
N GLU A 121 8.13 8.19 14.48
CA GLU A 121 6.88 7.81 15.14
C GLU A 121 6.14 8.98 15.82
N GLU A 122 6.83 10.07 16.16
CA GLU A 122 6.27 11.26 16.79
C GLU A 122 6.09 12.42 15.79
N ALA A 123 6.58 12.30 14.55
CA ALA A 123 6.59 13.39 13.57
C ALA A 123 5.19 13.95 13.30
N SER A 124 4.20 13.08 13.07
CA SER A 124 2.80 13.50 12.84
C SER A 124 2.20 14.14 14.09
N SER A 125 2.53 13.65 15.29
CA SER A 125 2.10 14.30 16.52
C SER A 125 2.76 15.67 16.71
N LEU A 126 4.03 15.84 16.33
CA LEU A 126 4.72 17.12 16.41
C LEU A 126 4.09 18.14 15.45
N ALA A 127 3.80 17.71 14.23
CA ALA A 127 3.15 18.54 13.22
C ALA A 127 1.78 19.07 13.68
N ILE A 128 0.97 18.22 14.33
CA ILE A 128 -0.30 18.64 14.94
C ILE A 128 -0.07 19.68 16.03
N VAL A 129 0.87 19.44 16.95
CA VAL A 129 1.18 20.39 18.04
C VAL A 129 1.69 21.72 17.51
N LEU A 130 2.51 21.72 16.45
CA LEU A 130 3.00 22.94 15.82
C LEU A 130 1.87 23.70 15.12
N ASN A 131 0.94 23.01 14.46
CA ASN A 131 -0.24 23.65 13.87
C ASN A 131 -1.12 24.29 14.96
N GLU A 132 -1.38 23.58 16.06
CA GLU A 132 -2.16 24.10 17.20
C GLU A 132 -1.48 25.32 17.84
N ARG A 133 -0.19 25.24 18.18
CA ARG A 133 0.55 26.33 18.84
C ARG A 133 0.78 27.54 17.94
N SER A 134 0.81 27.35 16.63
CA SER A 134 0.92 28.43 15.65
C SER A 134 -0.41 29.07 15.29
N GLY A 135 -1.53 28.62 15.88
CA GLY A 135 -2.86 29.13 15.55
C GLY A 135 -3.29 28.80 14.12
N GLY A 136 -2.89 27.64 13.60
CA GLY A 136 -3.26 27.17 12.25
C GLY A 136 -2.32 27.61 11.12
N ALA A 137 -1.23 28.31 11.45
CA ALA A 137 -0.33 28.88 10.43
C ALA A 137 0.30 27.83 9.52
N VAL A 138 0.46 26.58 9.99
CA VAL A 138 0.96 25.45 9.19
C VAL A 138 0.01 25.16 8.02
N MET A 139 -1.28 24.97 8.29
CA MET A 139 -2.28 24.72 7.25
C MET A 139 -2.42 25.92 6.32
N SER A 140 -2.45 27.14 6.86
CA SER A 140 -2.53 28.37 6.04
C SER A 140 -1.37 28.52 5.06
N ARG A 141 -0.18 27.97 5.37
CA ARG A 141 0.95 27.96 4.43
C ARG A 141 0.79 26.90 3.36
N ILE A 142 0.37 25.69 3.73
CA ILE A 142 0.07 24.61 2.79
C ILE A 142 -0.98 25.08 1.75
N GLU A 143 -2.03 25.76 2.21
CA GLU A 143 -3.06 26.38 1.36
C GLU A 143 -2.54 27.38 0.34
N ARG A 144 -1.43 28.07 0.65
CA ARG A 144 -0.81 29.04 -0.28
C ARG A 144 0.08 28.37 -1.32
N ILE A 145 0.66 27.22 -1.00
CA ILE A 145 1.65 26.55 -1.84
C ILE A 145 1.00 25.62 -2.84
N TYR A 146 0.00 24.84 -2.38
CA TYR A 146 -0.56 23.76 -3.18
C TYR A 146 -1.96 24.09 -3.70
N SER A 147 -2.22 23.76 -4.97
CA SER A 147 -3.57 23.75 -5.54
C SER A 147 -4.34 22.49 -5.15
N HIS A 148 -3.64 21.36 -5.02
CA HIS A 148 -4.25 20.06 -4.75
C HIS A 148 -3.25 19.14 -4.05
N ILE A 149 -3.75 18.31 -3.12
CA ILE A 149 -2.94 17.31 -2.41
C ILE A 149 -3.43 15.91 -2.77
N TYR A 150 -2.54 15.08 -3.31
CA TYR A 150 -2.79 13.68 -3.59
C TYR A 150 -2.06 12.80 -2.57
N ILE A 151 -2.74 11.81 -1.99
CA ILE A 151 -2.17 10.86 -1.05
C ILE A 151 -2.34 9.44 -1.60
N ASP A 152 -1.23 8.79 -1.99
CA ASP A 152 -1.18 7.41 -2.46
C ASP A 152 -0.82 6.43 -1.32
N GLU A 153 -1.28 5.20 -1.45
CA GLU A 153 -1.08 4.10 -0.49
C GLU A 153 -1.46 4.51 0.94
N VAL A 154 -2.56 5.26 1.11
CA VAL A 154 -3.02 5.78 2.41
C VAL A 154 -3.17 4.69 3.46
N GLN A 155 -3.40 3.45 3.04
CA GLN A 155 -3.55 2.32 3.92
C GLN A 155 -2.26 1.91 4.67
N ASP A 156 -1.12 2.51 4.32
CA ASP A 156 0.13 2.41 5.09
C ASP A 156 0.23 3.45 6.21
N MET A 157 -0.71 4.39 6.30
CA MET A 157 -0.76 5.43 7.34
C MET A 157 -1.65 4.99 8.50
N ALA A 158 -1.26 5.29 9.74
CA ALA A 158 -2.18 5.17 10.87
C ALA A 158 -1.80 6.02 12.09
N GLY A 159 -2.62 5.93 13.15
CA GLY A 159 -2.42 6.72 14.36
C GLY A 159 -2.52 8.22 14.07
N TYR A 160 -1.51 9.00 14.48
CA TYR A 160 -1.47 10.45 14.26
C TYR A 160 -1.39 10.83 12.79
N ASP A 161 -1.02 9.90 11.89
CA ASP A 161 -1.07 10.17 10.46
C ASP A 161 -2.50 10.46 10.00
N LEU A 162 -3.49 9.72 10.52
CA LEU A 162 -4.91 9.96 10.21
C LEU A 162 -5.40 11.31 10.75
N ASP A 163 -4.87 11.73 11.89
CA ASP A 163 -5.20 13.03 12.47
C ASP A 163 -4.60 14.17 11.62
N VAL A 164 -3.40 13.98 11.03
CA VAL A 164 -2.84 14.90 10.03
C VAL A 164 -3.65 14.91 8.73
N ILE A 165 -4.06 13.74 8.21
CA ILE A 165 -4.94 13.66 7.04
C ILE A 165 -6.23 14.44 7.29
N LYS A 166 -6.82 14.30 8.49
CA LYS A 166 -8.01 15.08 8.86
C LYS A 166 -7.74 16.58 8.78
N LEU A 167 -6.63 17.07 9.35
CA LEU A 167 -6.26 18.48 9.25
C LEU A 167 -6.12 18.97 7.81
N LEU A 168 -5.56 18.15 6.91
CA LEU A 168 -5.47 18.47 5.50
C LEU A 168 -6.85 18.53 4.84
N MET A 169 -7.73 17.57 5.14
CA MET A 169 -9.10 17.53 4.63
C MET A 169 -9.97 18.68 5.17
N ASP A 170 -9.70 19.17 6.37
CA ASP A 170 -10.39 20.33 6.97
C ASP A 170 -9.85 21.68 6.43
N SER A 171 -8.80 21.66 5.60
CA SER A 171 -8.23 22.86 4.96
C SER A 171 -8.97 23.26 3.69
N ASN A 172 -8.63 24.42 3.12
CA ASN A 172 -9.18 24.89 1.85
C ASN A 172 -8.50 24.28 0.61
N VAL A 173 -7.53 23.37 0.78
CA VAL A 173 -6.92 22.66 -0.36
C VAL A 173 -7.68 21.36 -0.61
N PRO A 174 -8.17 21.12 -1.83
CA PRO A 174 -8.74 19.83 -2.18
C PRO A 174 -7.75 18.68 -1.95
N VAL A 175 -8.22 17.63 -1.28
CA VAL A 175 -7.43 16.43 -1.00
C VAL A 175 -8.02 15.22 -1.71
N THR A 176 -7.21 14.54 -2.54
CA THR A 176 -7.55 13.25 -3.14
C THR A 176 -6.70 12.14 -2.55
N ILE A 177 -7.36 11.15 -1.95
CA ILE A 177 -6.72 10.05 -1.24
C ILE A 177 -7.05 8.75 -1.98
N VAL A 178 -6.03 7.95 -2.27
CA VAL A 178 -6.21 6.67 -2.96
C VAL A 178 -5.58 5.54 -2.15
N GLY A 179 -6.29 4.42 -2.06
CA GLY A 179 -5.83 3.24 -1.31
C GLY A 179 -6.51 1.96 -1.76
N ASP A 180 -5.97 0.81 -1.34
CA ASP A 180 -6.59 -0.49 -1.59
C ASP A 180 -7.41 -0.96 -0.39
N GLY A 181 -8.71 -1.11 -0.63
CA GLY A 181 -9.71 -1.53 0.37
C GLY A 181 -9.33 -2.82 1.11
N LYS A 182 -8.66 -3.74 0.41
CA LYS A 182 -8.24 -5.05 0.93
C LYS A 182 -6.81 -5.08 1.44
N GLN A 183 -6.03 -4.01 1.30
CA GLN A 183 -4.64 -3.93 1.81
C GLN A 183 -4.48 -3.06 3.06
N ALA A 184 -5.57 -2.53 3.59
CA ALA A 184 -5.58 -1.72 4.80
C ALA A 184 -5.47 -2.57 6.05
N THR A 185 -4.29 -3.17 6.30
CA THR A 185 -3.96 -3.83 7.58
C THR A 185 -2.53 -4.33 7.74
N PHE A 186 -1.51 -3.74 7.09
CA PHE A 186 -0.13 -4.20 7.35
C PHE A 186 0.51 -3.58 8.59
N GLN A 187 -0.05 -2.48 9.10
CA GLN A 187 0.41 -1.85 10.31
C GLN A 187 -0.62 -2.04 11.42
N THR A 188 -0.42 -3.07 12.23
CA THR A 188 -0.68 -2.92 13.67
C THR A 188 0.21 -1.76 14.13
N HIS A 189 -0.27 -0.51 14.04
CA HIS A 189 0.36 0.59 14.77
C HIS A 189 0.25 0.23 16.24
N TYR A 190 1.33 -0.30 16.80
CA TYR A 190 1.47 -0.69 18.20
C TYR A 190 1.56 0.52 19.15
N SER A 191 1.10 1.70 18.72
CA SER A 191 0.81 2.80 19.63
C SER A 191 -0.46 2.44 20.42
N ARG A 192 -0.31 2.21 21.73
CA ARG A 192 -1.43 1.82 22.61
C ARG A 192 -2.60 2.82 22.57
N ARG A 193 -2.38 4.06 22.15
CA ARG A 193 -3.41 5.11 22.11
C ARG A 193 -4.35 5.03 20.89
N ASN A 194 -4.08 4.18 19.90
CA ASN A 194 -4.94 4.00 18.73
C ASN A 194 -5.02 2.54 18.25
N LYS A 195 -5.04 1.56 19.18
CA LYS A 195 -5.46 0.17 18.85
C LYS A 195 -6.84 0.12 18.17
N ASN A 196 -7.63 1.19 18.33
CA ASN A 196 -8.94 1.38 17.72
C ASN A 196 -8.92 2.15 16.38
N LYS A 197 -7.75 2.48 15.79
CA LYS A 197 -7.65 3.16 14.49
C LYS A 197 -6.63 2.48 13.55
N SER A 198 -6.54 1.16 13.58
CA SER A 198 -5.79 0.33 12.64
C SER A 198 -6.67 -0.86 12.27
N GLY A 199 -6.81 -1.23 11.00
CA GLY A 199 -7.79 -2.27 10.66
C GLY A 199 -8.78 -1.89 9.59
N GLU A 200 -9.86 -2.67 9.55
CA GLU A 200 -11.19 -2.31 9.04
C GLU A 200 -11.63 -0.90 9.53
N LYS A 201 -11.18 -0.50 10.73
CA LYS A 201 -11.38 0.85 11.29
C LYS A 201 -10.70 2.01 10.54
N PHE A 202 -9.77 1.70 9.63
CA PHE A 202 -9.16 2.69 8.75
C PHE A 202 -10.17 3.22 7.72
N TRP A 203 -10.96 2.32 7.13
CA TRP A 203 -12.01 2.74 6.21
C TRP A 203 -13.22 3.31 6.95
N GLU A 204 -13.51 2.84 8.18
CA GLU A 204 -14.50 3.48 9.05
C GLU A 204 -14.19 4.96 9.29
N PHE A 205 -12.91 5.36 9.42
CA PHE A 205 -12.53 6.78 9.53
C PHE A 205 -13.01 7.60 8.32
N PHE A 206 -12.86 7.06 7.11
CA PHE A 206 -13.34 7.73 5.89
C PHE A 206 -14.85 7.66 5.73
N ASP A 207 -15.49 6.57 6.16
CA ASP A 207 -16.95 6.46 6.19
C ASP A 207 -17.56 7.51 7.15
N HIS A 208 -16.94 7.72 8.31
CA HIS A 208 -17.31 8.81 9.22
C HIS A 208 -17.09 10.20 8.58
N ALA A 209 -15.92 10.43 7.96
CA ALA A 209 -15.64 11.69 7.27
C ALA A 209 -16.66 11.98 6.15
N LYS A 210 -17.08 10.96 5.41
CA LYS A 210 -18.16 11.07 4.42
C LYS A 210 -19.49 11.44 5.06
N ASN A 211 -19.87 10.80 6.16
CA ASN A 211 -21.11 11.08 6.87
C ASN A 211 -21.15 12.50 7.46
N ASP A 212 -19.99 13.03 7.84
CA ASP A 212 -19.80 14.42 8.29
C ASP A 212 -19.78 15.43 7.11
N GLY A 213 -19.90 14.95 5.87
CA GLY A 213 -19.87 15.78 4.66
C GLY A 213 -18.48 16.27 4.25
N LEU A 214 -17.42 15.75 4.86
CA LEU A 214 -16.02 16.18 4.63
C LEU A 214 -15.41 15.61 3.36
N CYS A 215 -15.97 14.56 2.77
CA CYS A 215 -15.46 13.98 1.52
C CYS A 215 -16.51 13.17 0.76
N ARG A 216 -16.17 12.85 -0.49
CA ARG A 216 -16.85 11.83 -1.31
C ARG A 216 -16.02 10.54 -1.30
N ILE A 217 -16.71 9.40 -1.38
CA ILE A 217 -16.06 8.09 -1.55
C ILE A 217 -16.46 7.52 -2.89
N GLU A 218 -15.46 7.18 -3.70
CA GLU A 218 -15.59 6.45 -4.96
C GLU A 218 -14.90 5.09 -4.86
N LYS A 219 -15.42 4.10 -5.58
CA LYS A 219 -14.83 2.76 -5.64
C LYS A 219 -14.44 2.41 -7.08
N ASN A 220 -13.18 2.01 -7.27
CA ASN A 220 -12.71 1.39 -8.52
C ASN A 220 -12.17 -0.02 -8.23
N LEU A 221 -13.08 -0.98 -8.12
CA LEU A 221 -12.74 -2.37 -7.76
C LEU A 221 -12.32 -3.23 -8.96
N CYS A 222 -12.07 -2.62 -10.13
CA CYS A 222 -11.69 -3.33 -11.34
C CYS A 222 -10.16 -3.29 -11.54
N SER A 223 -9.52 -4.46 -11.51
CA SER A 223 -8.09 -4.60 -11.80
C SER A 223 -7.82 -4.59 -13.31
N ARG A 224 -6.74 -3.92 -13.71
CA ARG A 224 -6.18 -3.96 -15.07
C ARG A 224 -4.97 -4.90 -15.18
N ARG A 225 -4.57 -5.54 -14.07
CA ARG A 225 -3.30 -6.29 -13.96
C ARG A 225 -3.45 -7.77 -14.30
N PHE A 226 -4.47 -8.42 -13.75
CA PHE A 226 -4.53 -9.89 -13.71
C PHE A 226 -5.86 -10.44 -14.18
N ASN A 227 -5.84 -11.67 -14.68
CA ASN A 227 -7.03 -12.36 -15.21
C ASN A 227 -8.08 -12.72 -14.15
N LYS A 228 -9.24 -13.20 -14.65
CA LYS A 228 -10.43 -13.51 -13.86
C LYS A 228 -10.17 -14.62 -12.83
N GLN A 229 -9.33 -15.58 -13.15
CA GLN A 229 -8.99 -16.71 -12.31
C GLN A 229 -8.20 -16.26 -11.07
N ILE A 230 -7.17 -15.42 -11.26
CA ILE A 230 -6.42 -14.79 -10.16
C ILE A 230 -7.35 -13.90 -9.32
N CYS A 231 -8.22 -13.14 -9.98
CA CYS A 231 -9.21 -12.29 -9.31
C CYS A 231 -10.15 -13.08 -8.40
N ASN A 232 -10.70 -14.18 -8.91
CA ASN A 232 -11.58 -15.09 -8.15
C ASN A 232 -10.83 -15.70 -6.95
N PHE A 233 -9.59 -16.14 -7.16
CA PHE A 233 -8.78 -16.69 -6.08
C PHE A 233 -8.45 -15.66 -5.00
N ALA A 234 -8.11 -14.42 -5.40
CA ALA A 234 -7.88 -13.32 -4.46
C ALA A 234 -9.14 -13.00 -3.63
N ASN A 235 -10.32 -13.05 -4.23
CA ASN A 235 -11.60 -12.89 -3.52
C ASN A 235 -11.91 -14.06 -2.59
N LYS A 236 -11.53 -15.30 -2.94
CA LYS A 236 -11.64 -16.45 -2.03
C LYS A 236 -10.70 -16.33 -0.84
N ILE A 237 -9.48 -15.83 -1.04
CA ILE A 237 -8.49 -15.60 0.02
C ILE A 237 -8.97 -14.55 1.02
N TYR A 238 -9.54 -13.45 0.53
CA TYR A 238 -10.03 -12.37 1.38
C TYR A 238 -11.40 -11.87 0.91
N PRO A 239 -12.50 -12.56 1.27
CA PRO A 239 -13.85 -12.15 0.89
C PRO A 239 -14.34 -11.01 1.78
N ASN A 240 -14.75 -9.88 1.18
CA ASN A 240 -15.37 -8.74 1.87
C ASN A 240 -16.19 -7.87 0.88
N GLU A 241 -16.72 -6.74 1.37
CA GLU A 241 -17.53 -5.78 0.61
C GLU A 241 -16.80 -5.09 -0.56
N ASN A 242 -15.47 -5.22 -0.61
CA ASN A 242 -14.60 -4.69 -1.67
C ASN A 242 -14.07 -5.80 -2.59
N ASN A 243 -14.82 -6.89 -2.77
CA ASN A 243 -14.49 -7.92 -3.76
C ASN A 243 -14.17 -7.31 -5.12
N ILE A 244 -13.06 -7.76 -5.68
CA ILE A 244 -12.46 -7.17 -6.88
C ILE A 244 -12.97 -7.87 -8.13
N SER A 245 -12.98 -7.15 -9.24
CA SER A 245 -13.18 -7.68 -10.59
C SER A 245 -11.94 -7.40 -11.45
N THR A 246 -11.97 -7.79 -12.71
CA THR A 246 -10.90 -7.49 -13.65
C THR A 246 -11.45 -7.18 -15.03
N CYS A 247 -10.76 -6.28 -15.74
CA CYS A 247 -10.96 -6.01 -17.16
C CYS A 247 -9.77 -6.49 -18.01
N MET A 248 -8.82 -7.21 -17.42
CA MET A 248 -7.68 -7.78 -18.14
C MET A 248 -8.11 -8.96 -19.01
N THR A 249 -7.78 -8.91 -20.30
CA THR A 249 -8.19 -9.89 -21.31
C THR A 249 -7.03 -10.61 -21.99
N GLU A 250 -5.78 -10.26 -21.70
CA GLU A 250 -4.60 -10.92 -22.29
C GLU A 250 -4.53 -12.39 -21.85
N THR A 251 -4.15 -13.25 -22.80
CA THR A 251 -3.95 -14.69 -22.58
C THR A 251 -2.56 -15.08 -23.07
N THR A 252 -1.85 -15.87 -22.27
CA THR A 252 -0.45 -16.26 -22.49
C THR A 252 -0.26 -17.78 -22.58
N GLY A 253 -1.35 -18.55 -22.56
CA GLY A 253 -1.35 -20.02 -22.68
C GLY A 253 -1.21 -20.76 -21.35
N HIS A 254 -0.63 -20.13 -20.34
CA HIS A 254 -0.59 -20.64 -18.96
C HIS A 254 -1.21 -19.62 -18.01
N ASP A 255 -2.52 -19.44 -18.07
CA ASP A 255 -3.21 -18.38 -17.32
C ASP A 255 -4.09 -18.96 -16.19
N GLY A 256 -4.01 -18.33 -15.03
CA GLY A 256 -4.86 -18.60 -13.87
C GLY A 256 -4.11 -19.12 -12.64
N VAL A 257 -4.77 -19.94 -11.83
CA VAL A 257 -4.23 -20.42 -10.55
C VAL A 257 -4.06 -21.93 -10.58
N PHE A 258 -2.83 -22.37 -10.28
CA PHE A 258 -2.40 -23.75 -10.44
C PHE A 258 -1.81 -24.30 -9.13
N LEU A 259 -2.02 -25.59 -8.91
CA LEU A 259 -1.25 -26.36 -7.94
C LEU A 259 -0.20 -27.19 -8.69
N ILE A 260 1.02 -27.19 -8.18
CA ILE A 260 2.15 -27.94 -8.75
C ILE A 260 2.73 -28.88 -7.71
N LEU A 261 3.04 -30.11 -8.11
CA LEU A 261 3.68 -31.07 -7.21
C LEU A 261 5.11 -30.63 -6.91
N GLU A 262 5.56 -30.88 -5.69
CA GLU A 262 6.93 -30.58 -5.24
C GLU A 262 8.03 -31.13 -6.18
N GLN A 263 7.80 -32.30 -6.78
CA GLN A 263 8.73 -32.95 -7.72
C GLN A 263 8.81 -32.22 -9.08
N ASP A 264 7.79 -31.46 -9.45
CA ASP A 264 7.70 -30.77 -10.73
C ASP A 264 8.19 -29.32 -10.65
N VAL A 265 8.62 -28.84 -9.48
CA VAL A 265 9.01 -27.44 -9.24
C VAL A 265 10.17 -27.01 -10.14
N GLU A 266 11.24 -27.80 -10.22
CA GLU A 266 12.42 -27.47 -11.01
C GLU A 266 12.08 -27.31 -12.49
N ARG A 267 11.26 -28.23 -12.99
CA ARG A 267 10.75 -28.20 -14.36
C ARG A 267 9.85 -26.98 -14.59
N TYR A 268 8.90 -26.73 -13.67
CA TYR A 268 8.02 -25.58 -13.74
C TYR A 268 8.80 -24.25 -13.77
N CYS A 269 9.84 -24.14 -12.95
CA CYS A 269 10.73 -22.99 -12.94
C CYS A 269 11.49 -22.82 -14.26
N SER A 270 11.99 -23.91 -14.84
CA SER A 270 12.70 -23.91 -16.12
C SER A 270 11.80 -23.55 -17.30
N THR A 271 10.52 -23.95 -17.27
CA THR A 271 9.56 -23.65 -18.35
C THR A 271 9.03 -22.22 -18.26
N PHE A 272 8.57 -21.78 -17.08
CA PHE A 272 7.80 -20.54 -16.93
C PHE A 272 8.56 -19.39 -16.30
N HIS A 273 9.77 -19.62 -15.78
CA HIS A 273 10.59 -18.61 -15.12
C HIS A 273 9.81 -17.74 -14.10
N PRO A 274 9.02 -18.33 -13.18
CA PRO A 274 8.19 -17.58 -12.27
C PRO A 274 9.04 -16.86 -11.21
N THR A 275 8.57 -15.71 -10.75
CA THR A 275 9.12 -15.12 -9.52
C THR A 275 8.64 -15.90 -8.31
N ILE A 276 9.56 -16.31 -7.45
CA ILE A 276 9.22 -17.14 -6.28
C ILE A 276 8.87 -16.24 -5.10
N LEU A 277 7.72 -16.51 -4.48
CA LEU A 277 7.25 -15.83 -3.30
C LEU A 277 7.09 -16.79 -2.12
N ARG A 278 7.34 -16.27 -0.92
CA ARG A 278 7.16 -17.00 0.35
C ARG A 278 6.49 -16.14 1.41
N TYR A 279 5.86 -16.76 2.39
CA TYR A 279 5.16 -16.00 3.44
C TYR A 279 6.12 -15.15 4.29
N ASN A 280 7.26 -15.74 4.69
CA ASN A 280 8.38 -15.11 5.38
C ASN A 280 9.65 -15.98 5.25
N ASN A 281 10.77 -15.51 5.83
CA ASN A 281 12.06 -16.22 5.81
C ASN A 281 12.07 -17.61 6.47
N ARG A 282 11.01 -18.02 7.18
CA ARG A 282 10.90 -19.36 7.77
C ARG A 282 10.32 -20.39 6.79
N THR A 283 9.71 -19.93 5.70
CA THR A 283 9.21 -20.81 4.65
C THR A 283 10.38 -21.20 3.77
N ASP A 284 10.73 -22.48 3.79
CA ASP A 284 11.80 -23.03 2.95
C ASP A 284 11.39 -22.99 1.47
N THR A 285 12.26 -22.41 0.66
CA THR A 285 12.13 -22.31 -0.80
C THR A 285 13.11 -23.21 -1.52
N ARG A 286 13.74 -24.18 -0.83
CA ARG A 286 14.64 -25.19 -1.42
C ARG A 286 15.82 -24.58 -2.19
N GLY A 287 16.37 -23.50 -1.66
CA GLY A 287 17.52 -22.80 -2.25
C GLY A 287 17.17 -21.82 -3.37
N TYR A 288 15.90 -21.68 -3.75
CA TYR A 288 15.50 -20.67 -4.73
C TYR A 288 15.43 -19.25 -4.13
N ASP A 289 15.95 -18.28 -4.88
CA ASP A 289 15.78 -16.86 -4.59
C ASP A 289 14.30 -16.49 -4.55
N SER A 290 13.91 -15.74 -3.53
CA SER A 290 12.50 -15.46 -3.28
C SER A 290 12.27 -14.15 -2.56
N TYR A 291 11.10 -13.57 -2.78
CA TYR A 291 10.60 -12.44 -2.00
C TYR A 291 9.62 -12.90 -0.93
N ASN A 292 9.71 -12.30 0.25
CA ASN A 292 8.65 -12.40 1.23
C ASN A 292 7.41 -11.63 0.76
N PHE A 293 6.20 -12.04 1.16
CA PHE A 293 4.95 -11.37 0.77
C PHE A 293 4.89 -9.87 1.14
N GLY A 294 5.64 -9.44 2.17
CA GLY A 294 5.77 -8.02 2.50
C GLY A 294 6.69 -7.26 1.53
N GLU A 295 7.80 -7.88 1.13
CA GLU A 295 8.81 -7.28 0.24
C GLU A 295 8.31 -7.11 -1.19
N CYS A 296 7.40 -7.98 -1.63
CA CYS A 296 6.80 -7.91 -2.95
C CYS A 296 5.69 -6.85 -3.07
N LYS A 297 5.29 -6.16 -1.99
CA LYS A 297 4.27 -5.11 -2.05
C LYS A 297 4.71 -4.01 -3.04
N GLY A 298 3.79 -3.58 -3.89
CA GLY A 298 4.06 -2.59 -4.95
C GLY A 298 4.70 -3.17 -6.22
N MET A 299 5.23 -4.40 -6.17
CA MET A 299 5.80 -5.06 -7.35
C MET A 299 4.69 -5.66 -8.23
N THR A 300 5.06 -6.01 -9.47
CA THR A 300 4.22 -6.74 -10.42
C THR A 300 5.11 -7.72 -11.17
N PHE A 301 4.66 -8.97 -11.32
CA PHE A 301 5.37 -10.03 -12.02
C PHE A 301 4.46 -10.67 -13.05
N ASP A 302 5.02 -11.19 -14.13
CA ASP A 302 4.22 -11.89 -15.14
C ASP A 302 3.66 -13.20 -14.56
N ARG A 303 4.50 -13.96 -13.86
CA ARG A 303 4.15 -15.24 -13.23
C ARG A 303 4.77 -15.34 -11.85
N ILE A 304 4.05 -15.92 -10.90
CA ILE A 304 4.58 -16.22 -9.57
C ILE A 304 4.43 -17.69 -9.22
N LEU A 305 5.37 -18.18 -8.42
CA LEU A 305 5.31 -19.47 -7.75
C LEU A 305 5.37 -19.26 -6.24
N ILE A 306 4.40 -19.78 -5.51
CA ILE A 306 4.31 -19.65 -4.06
C ILE A 306 4.71 -20.96 -3.41
N PHE A 307 5.73 -20.92 -2.56
CA PHE A 307 5.93 -21.95 -1.55
C PHE A 307 4.97 -21.67 -0.38
N PRO A 308 3.95 -22.50 -0.15
CA PRO A 308 2.97 -22.20 0.87
C PRO A 308 3.56 -22.43 2.26
N ASN A 309 3.08 -21.65 3.22
CA ASN A 309 3.17 -22.04 4.62
C ASN A 309 2.01 -22.99 4.96
N LYS A 310 2.03 -23.55 6.17
CA LYS A 310 0.98 -24.47 6.66
C LYS A 310 -0.44 -23.93 6.46
N GLN A 311 -0.67 -22.64 6.75
CA GLN A 311 -1.99 -22.03 6.64
C GLN A 311 -2.50 -21.96 5.21
N LEU A 312 -1.65 -21.57 4.25
CA LEU A 312 -2.03 -21.55 2.84
C LEU A 312 -2.33 -22.97 2.33
N SER A 313 -1.52 -23.95 2.72
CA SER A 313 -1.77 -25.35 2.39
C SER A 313 -3.12 -25.84 2.96
N GLU A 314 -3.43 -25.52 4.22
CA GLU A 314 -4.71 -25.88 4.86
C GLU A 314 -5.92 -25.16 4.22
N PHE A 315 -5.76 -23.89 3.83
CA PHE A 315 -6.79 -23.15 3.08
C PHE A 315 -7.09 -23.82 1.74
N ILE A 316 -6.06 -24.19 0.97
CA ILE A 316 -6.22 -24.82 -0.34
C ILE A 316 -6.84 -26.21 -0.20
N MET A 317 -6.35 -27.01 0.74
CA MET A 317 -6.73 -28.42 0.87
C MET A 317 -8.07 -28.63 1.55
N LYS A 318 -8.41 -27.77 2.54
CA LYS A 318 -9.53 -28.00 3.46
C LYS A 318 -10.52 -26.82 3.50
N GLY A 319 -10.27 -25.74 2.76
CA GLY A 319 -11.05 -24.50 2.87
C GLY A 319 -10.90 -23.80 4.22
N SER A 320 -9.82 -24.07 4.96
CA SER A 320 -9.60 -23.49 6.30
C SER A 320 -9.38 -21.98 6.23
N LYS A 321 -9.90 -21.22 7.20
CA LYS A 321 -9.73 -19.76 7.24
C LYS A 321 -8.25 -19.36 7.39
N LEU A 322 -7.81 -18.40 6.57
CA LEU A 322 -6.47 -17.81 6.67
C LEU A 322 -6.41 -16.78 7.80
N ASN A 323 -5.35 -16.80 8.60
CA ASN A 323 -5.03 -15.67 9.47
C ASN A 323 -4.31 -14.59 8.65
N SER A 324 -4.66 -13.32 8.85
CA SER A 324 -4.11 -12.21 8.05
C SER A 324 -4.31 -12.41 6.52
N PRO A 325 -5.56 -12.64 6.05
CA PRO A 325 -5.86 -12.95 4.64
C PRO A 325 -5.32 -11.89 3.66
N MET A 326 -5.27 -10.62 4.09
CA MET A 326 -4.64 -9.53 3.37
C MET A 326 -3.21 -9.85 2.89
N LYS A 327 -2.37 -10.48 3.72
CA LYS A 327 -0.97 -10.73 3.34
C LYS A 327 -0.87 -11.71 2.17
N TYR A 328 -1.79 -12.68 2.10
CA TYR A 328 -1.92 -13.57 0.95
C TYR A 328 -2.54 -12.84 -0.25
N TYR A 329 -3.54 -11.99 -0.03
CA TYR A 329 -4.13 -11.14 -1.07
C TYR A 329 -3.08 -10.25 -1.76
N VAL A 330 -2.19 -9.61 -0.99
CA VAL A 330 -1.07 -8.82 -1.54
C VAL A 330 -0.20 -9.68 -2.45
N ALA A 331 0.17 -10.89 -2.02
CA ALA A 331 1.04 -11.79 -2.78
C ALA A 331 0.40 -12.28 -4.08
N VAL A 332 -0.83 -12.81 -4.04
CA VAL A 332 -1.47 -13.38 -5.23
C VAL A 332 -1.82 -12.32 -6.27
N THR A 333 -2.05 -11.08 -5.85
CA THR A 333 -2.32 -9.96 -6.76
C THR A 333 -1.06 -9.36 -7.38
N ARG A 334 0.13 -9.93 -7.16
CA ARG A 334 1.37 -9.50 -7.83
C ARG A 334 1.51 -10.07 -9.23
N ALA A 335 0.96 -11.26 -9.49
CA ALA A 335 1.00 -11.90 -10.80
C ALA A 335 0.09 -11.18 -11.81
N LYS A 336 0.47 -11.18 -13.09
CA LYS A 336 -0.41 -10.81 -14.21
C LYS A 336 -1.12 -12.03 -14.79
N TYR A 337 -0.36 -13.09 -15.06
CA TYR A 337 -0.81 -14.21 -15.87
C TYR A 337 -1.07 -15.46 -15.04
N SER A 338 -0.12 -15.88 -14.19
CA SER A 338 -0.30 -17.11 -13.40
C SER A 338 0.22 -17.05 -11.98
N VAL A 339 -0.52 -17.73 -11.10
CA VAL A 339 -0.11 -18.06 -9.73
C VAL A 339 -0.02 -19.57 -9.64
N ALA A 340 1.18 -20.10 -9.43
CA ALA A 340 1.39 -21.50 -9.08
C ALA A 340 1.62 -21.63 -7.56
N ILE A 341 1.15 -22.71 -6.95
CA ILE A 341 1.36 -23.00 -5.53
C ILE A 341 1.87 -24.43 -5.38
N VAL A 342 3.00 -24.57 -4.69
CA VAL A 342 3.63 -25.88 -4.46
C VAL A 342 2.80 -26.70 -3.48
N ILE A 343 2.59 -27.98 -3.78
CA ILE A 343 1.85 -28.92 -2.93
C ILE A 343 2.57 -30.26 -2.80
N ASN A 344 2.43 -30.88 -1.63
CA ASN A 344 2.96 -32.21 -1.36
C ASN A 344 2.00 -33.25 -1.96
N GLY A 345 2.54 -34.26 -2.65
CA GLY A 345 1.80 -35.21 -3.48
C GLY A 345 0.83 -36.17 -2.78
N ASN A 346 0.54 -35.98 -1.49
CA ASN A 346 -0.34 -36.84 -0.70
C ASN A 346 -1.79 -36.31 -0.56
N GLY A 347 -2.14 -35.20 -1.23
CA GLY A 347 -3.52 -34.71 -1.27
C GLY A 347 -4.31 -35.37 -2.39
N ASN A 348 -5.44 -36.02 -2.07
CA ASN A 348 -6.46 -36.29 -3.09
C ASN A 348 -7.07 -34.95 -3.50
N PHE A 349 -6.66 -34.42 -4.65
CA PHE A 349 -7.20 -33.17 -5.19
C PHE A 349 -8.41 -33.48 -6.07
N GLU A 350 -9.59 -33.55 -5.47
CA GLU A 350 -10.85 -33.77 -6.21
C GLU A 350 -11.33 -32.52 -6.97
N SER A 351 -10.72 -31.36 -6.76
CA SER A 351 -11.30 -30.06 -7.13
C SER A 351 -10.59 -29.28 -8.25
N GLY A 352 -9.56 -29.83 -8.88
CA GLY A 352 -8.78 -29.14 -9.93
C GLY A 352 -8.78 -29.84 -11.28
N GLU A 353 -8.86 -29.07 -12.38
CA GLU A 353 -8.69 -29.59 -13.72
C GLU A 353 -7.23 -30.00 -13.93
N LYS A 354 -7.01 -31.28 -14.23
CA LYS A 354 -5.68 -31.82 -14.50
C LYS A 354 -5.23 -31.39 -15.89
N ILE A 355 -4.24 -30.52 -15.95
CA ILE A 355 -3.68 -30.01 -17.20
C ILE A 355 -2.29 -30.58 -17.37
N LYS A 356 -2.05 -31.17 -18.54
CA LYS A 356 -0.72 -31.55 -18.97
C LYS A 356 -0.06 -30.36 -19.65
N ILE A 357 1.13 -29.99 -19.17
CA ILE A 357 1.96 -28.94 -19.74
C ILE A 357 3.33 -29.51 -20.08
N ASP A 358 4.10 -28.78 -20.88
CA ASP A 358 5.42 -29.21 -21.37
C ASP A 358 5.37 -30.55 -22.12
N ASP A 359 4.58 -30.58 -23.20
CA ASP A 359 4.37 -31.73 -24.09
C ASP A 359 3.92 -33.02 -23.39
N GLY A 360 3.15 -32.88 -22.31
CA GLY A 360 2.57 -34.03 -21.62
C GLY A 360 3.34 -34.49 -20.39
N ASN A 361 4.49 -33.88 -20.12
CA ASN A 361 5.46 -34.39 -19.17
C ASN A 361 5.36 -33.76 -17.77
N MET A 362 4.54 -32.74 -17.59
CA MET A 362 4.25 -32.13 -16.30
C MET A 362 2.74 -32.06 -16.08
N THR A 363 2.30 -32.41 -14.88
CA THR A 363 0.89 -32.29 -14.48
C THR A 363 0.73 -31.10 -13.55
N VAL A 364 -0.18 -30.20 -13.88
CA VAL A 364 -0.65 -29.15 -12.97
C VAL A 364 -2.14 -29.26 -12.76
N TYR A 365 -2.63 -28.73 -11.64
CA TYR A 365 -4.06 -28.74 -11.31
C TYR A 365 -4.57 -27.30 -11.30
N ARG A 366 -5.40 -26.92 -12.28
CA ARG A 366 -6.02 -25.59 -12.30
C ARG A 366 -7.20 -25.57 -11.32
N ILE A 367 -7.20 -24.61 -10.40
CA ILE A 367 -8.20 -24.51 -9.32
C ILE A 367 -9.10 -23.27 -9.40
N CYS A 368 -8.80 -22.34 -10.30
CA CYS A 368 -9.63 -21.17 -10.61
C CYS A 368 -9.49 -20.82 -12.09
#